data_AF-A0A916UEN4-F1
#
_entry.id   AF-A0A916UEN4-F1
#
_cell.length_a   1.000
_cell.length_b   1.000
_cell.length_c   1.000
_cell.angle_alpha   90.00
_cell.angle_beta   90.00
_cell.angle_gamma   90.00
#
_symmetry.space_group_name_H-M   'P 1'
#
loop_
_entity.id
_entity.type
_entity.pdbx_description
1 polymer ?
#
loop_
_entity_poly.entity_id
_entity_poly.type
_entity_poly.pdbx_seq_one_letter_code
_entity_poly.pdbx_strand_id
1 'polypeptide(L)'
;MHTLNRYRGTGPTGRDAPETRDRDTVTNPGYDPSTRSTPQLLQEWAAIMRELRHRDVVRTNNNPVGDIAEAIVHEYYGGERGGFSQAGWDIRSPEGHRIQVKGMRLTPTTKSRNLSPIRDSDYDFVVVVIFNEDFHVIEALRMSRNTVEEQFSHRAYVNGRIISVTAALRQHPGVEIVDLVPAYHRLHS
;
A
#
# COMPACT_ATOMS: atom_id res chain seq x y z
N MET A 1 -0.73 -63.12 -32.04
CA MET A 1 -1.53 -64.23 -31.48
C MET A 1 -1.66 -64.00 -29.98
N HIS A 2 -2.86 -63.60 -29.57
CA HIS A 2 -3.71 -64.30 -28.59
C HIS A 2 -3.28 -64.10 -27.12
N THR A 3 -3.81 -63.10 -26.42
CA THR A 3 -5.09 -63.06 -25.64
C THR A 3 -4.81 -63.38 -24.17
N LEU A 4 -5.12 -62.45 -23.27
CA LEU A 4 -5.95 -62.72 -22.08
C LEU A 4 -6.55 -61.42 -21.55
N ASN A 5 -7.78 -61.57 -21.06
CA ASN A 5 -8.82 -60.57 -20.94
C ASN A 5 -9.21 -60.41 -19.46
N ARG A 6 -9.50 -59.16 -19.08
CA ARG A 6 -10.41 -58.69 -18.00
C ARG A 6 -10.21 -59.18 -16.56
N TYR A 7 -10.08 -58.19 -15.67
CA TYR A 7 -11.03 -58.02 -14.58
C TYR A 7 -11.44 -56.54 -14.42
N ARG A 8 -12.76 -56.32 -14.35
CA ARG A 8 -13.44 -55.05 -14.06
C ARG A 8 -13.44 -54.84 -12.54
N GLY A 9 -13.15 -53.63 -12.09
CA GLY A 9 -13.39 -53.18 -10.72
C GLY A 9 -13.77 -51.70 -10.73
N THR A 10 -15.04 -51.44 -10.40
CA THR A 10 -15.66 -50.12 -10.23
C THR A 10 -15.40 -49.58 -8.83
N GLY A 11 -15.02 -48.31 -8.70
CA GLY A 11 -14.86 -47.59 -7.43
C GLY A 11 -14.62 -46.09 -7.67
N PRO A 12 -14.99 -45.19 -6.74
CA PRO A 12 -15.72 -43.97 -7.08
C PRO A 12 -14.87 -42.76 -7.48
N THR A 13 -15.56 -41.88 -8.20
CA THR A 13 -15.33 -40.45 -8.38
C THR A 13 -14.87 -39.75 -7.11
N GLY A 14 -13.82 -38.92 -7.22
CA GLY A 14 -13.38 -38.07 -6.11
C GLY A 14 -11.92 -37.69 -6.23
N ARG A 15 -11.64 -36.69 -7.06
CA ARG A 15 -10.46 -35.83 -6.91
C ARG A 15 -10.87 -34.46 -7.40
N ASP A 16 -11.55 -33.76 -6.52
CA ASP A 16 -11.77 -32.33 -6.62
C ASP A 16 -10.39 -31.68 -6.79
N ALA A 17 -10.19 -31.09 -7.96
CA ALA A 17 -9.15 -30.11 -8.16
C ALA A 17 -9.37 -28.99 -7.12
N PRO A 18 -8.31 -28.43 -6.51
CA PRO A 18 -8.49 -27.34 -5.58
C PRO A 18 -9.11 -26.17 -6.37
N GLU A 19 -10.36 -25.88 -6.05
CA GLU A 19 -11.05 -24.65 -6.47
C GLU A 19 -10.10 -23.50 -6.22
N THR A 20 -9.84 -22.77 -7.28
CA THR A 20 -9.26 -21.43 -7.23
C THR A 20 -10.13 -20.63 -6.28
N ARG A 21 -9.62 -20.39 -5.06
CA ARG A 21 -10.25 -19.47 -4.10
C ARG A 21 -10.36 -18.13 -4.80
N ASP A 22 -11.58 -17.81 -5.19
CA ASP A 22 -11.97 -16.50 -5.64
C ASP A 22 -11.61 -15.53 -4.53
N ARG A 23 -10.89 -14.46 -4.90
CA ARG A 23 -10.43 -13.48 -3.92
C ARG A 23 -11.68 -12.72 -3.51
N ASP A 24 -12.04 -12.82 -2.24
CA ASP A 24 -13.11 -12.05 -1.61
C ASP A 24 -12.86 -10.55 -1.83
N THR A 25 -13.32 -10.04 -2.97
CA THR A 25 -13.53 -8.62 -3.19
C THR A 25 -14.70 -8.26 -2.29
N VAL A 26 -14.42 -7.45 -1.27
CA VAL A 26 -15.47 -6.92 -0.40
C VAL A 26 -16.28 -5.94 -1.25
N THR A 27 -17.26 -6.48 -1.97
CA THR A 27 -18.22 -5.70 -2.73
C THR A 27 -19.14 -5.02 -1.72
N ASN A 28 -19.07 -3.69 -1.65
CA ASN A 28 -20.08 -2.92 -0.95
C ASN A 28 -21.42 -3.18 -1.67
N PRO A 29 -22.42 -3.83 -1.05
CA PRO A 29 -23.60 -4.36 -1.74
C PRO A 29 -24.47 -3.29 -2.42
N GLY A 30 -24.20 -2.00 -2.20
CA GLY A 30 -24.92 -0.88 -2.84
C GLY A 30 -24.18 -0.12 -3.94
N TYR A 31 -22.91 -0.45 -4.26
CA TYR A 31 -22.13 0.28 -5.26
C TYR A 31 -21.57 -0.65 -6.33
N ASP A 32 -22.12 -0.57 -7.55
CA ASP A 32 -21.64 -1.28 -8.73
C ASP A 32 -21.09 -0.29 -9.79
N PRO A 33 -19.76 -0.15 -9.89
CA PRO A 33 -19.14 0.77 -10.86
C PRO A 33 -19.34 0.33 -12.32
N SER A 34 -19.68 -0.93 -12.60
CA SER A 34 -19.89 -1.42 -13.97
C SER A 34 -21.15 -0.85 -14.63
N THR A 35 -22.09 -0.37 -13.80
CA THR A 35 -23.34 0.26 -14.25
C THR A 35 -23.20 1.78 -14.49
N ARG A 36 -22.03 2.35 -14.20
CA ARG A 36 -21.76 3.78 -14.31
C ARG A 36 -21.09 4.11 -15.63
N SER A 37 -21.48 5.21 -16.23
CA SER A 37 -20.73 5.80 -17.36
C SER A 37 -19.41 6.40 -16.89
N THR A 38 -18.43 6.53 -17.79
CA THR A 38 -17.14 7.16 -17.47
C THR A 38 -17.28 8.55 -16.83
N PRO A 39 -18.16 9.47 -17.30
CA PRO A 39 -18.37 10.75 -16.63
C PRO A 39 -18.90 10.61 -15.20
N GLN A 40 -19.80 9.65 -14.93
CA GLN A 40 -20.31 9.38 -13.59
C GLN A 40 -19.19 8.87 -12.67
N LEU A 41 -18.36 7.93 -13.15
CA LEU A 41 -17.21 7.44 -12.39
C LEU A 41 -16.23 8.57 -12.03
N LEU A 42 -15.98 9.49 -12.95
CA LEU A 42 -15.12 10.67 -12.68
C LEU A 42 -15.77 11.65 -11.69
N GLN A 43 -17.09 11.85 -11.77
CA GLN A 43 -17.84 12.69 -10.82
C GLN A 43 -17.90 12.07 -9.43
N GLU A 44 -18.12 10.75 -9.34
CA GLU A 44 -18.10 9.97 -8.11
C GLU A 44 -16.70 10.01 -7.49
N TRP A 45 -15.64 9.79 -8.29
CA TRP A 45 -14.27 9.96 -7.84
C TRP A 45 -14.00 11.38 -7.31
N ALA A 46 -14.43 12.42 -8.02
CA ALA A 46 -14.28 13.80 -7.57
C ALA A 46 -15.10 14.12 -6.30
N ALA A 47 -16.27 13.50 -6.12
CA ALA A 47 -17.08 13.61 -4.92
C ALA A 47 -16.41 12.90 -3.73
N ILE A 48 -15.90 11.68 -3.94
CA ILE A 48 -15.13 10.92 -2.96
C ILE A 48 -13.89 11.72 -2.54
N MET A 49 -13.12 12.26 -3.49
CA MET A 49 -11.93 13.07 -3.18
C MET A 49 -12.28 14.39 -2.46
N ARG A 50 -13.46 14.98 -2.70
CA ARG A 50 -13.94 16.13 -1.90
C ARG A 50 -14.27 15.71 -0.48
N GLU A 51 -14.97 14.59 -0.31
CA GLU A 51 -15.34 14.08 1.01
C GLU A 51 -14.11 13.67 1.83
N LEU A 52 -13.16 12.95 1.24
CA LEU A 52 -11.91 12.57 1.90
C LEU A 52 -11.08 13.79 2.32
N ARG A 53 -11.08 14.87 1.52
CA ARG A 53 -10.45 16.14 1.93
C ARG A 53 -11.19 16.81 3.08
N HIS A 54 -12.51 16.81 3.06
CA HIS A 54 -13.32 17.35 4.15
C HIS A 54 -13.06 16.62 5.48
N ARG A 55 -12.74 15.32 5.42
CA ARG A 55 -12.35 14.49 6.57
C ARG A 55 -10.85 14.54 6.95
N ASP A 56 -10.06 15.43 6.34
CA ASP A 56 -8.58 15.55 6.49
C ASP A 56 -7.78 14.26 6.18
N VAL A 57 -8.35 13.35 5.39
CA VAL A 57 -7.67 12.11 4.96
C VAL A 57 -6.75 12.36 3.77
N VAL A 58 -7.18 13.21 2.82
CA VAL A 58 -6.42 13.56 1.61
C VAL A 58 -6.16 15.06 1.59
N ARG A 59 -5.01 15.52 1.07
CA ARG A 59 -4.64 16.95 1.03
C ARG A 59 -4.37 17.48 -0.38
N THR A 60 -4.10 16.59 -1.33
CA THR A 60 -3.76 16.93 -2.72
C THR A 60 -4.80 16.38 -3.70
N ASN A 61 -4.83 16.93 -4.92
CA ASN A 61 -5.70 16.44 -6.00
C ASN A 61 -5.06 15.26 -6.79
N ASN A 62 -3.89 14.79 -6.38
CA ASN A 62 -3.17 13.69 -7.03
C ASN A 62 -3.58 12.33 -6.43
N ASN A 63 -2.90 11.25 -6.85
CA ASN A 63 -3.13 9.90 -6.35
C ASN A 63 -3.15 9.87 -4.80
N PRO A 64 -4.27 9.52 -4.15
CA PRO A 64 -4.47 9.70 -2.71
C PRO A 64 -3.62 8.75 -1.85
N VAL A 65 -2.91 7.81 -2.46
CA VAL A 65 -2.05 6.84 -1.77
C VAL A 65 -1.04 7.50 -0.83
N GLY A 66 -0.42 8.61 -1.25
CA GLY A 66 0.54 9.35 -0.40
C GLY A 66 -0.17 9.96 0.81
N ASP A 67 -1.20 10.74 0.56
CA ASP A 67 -1.91 11.46 1.61
C ASP A 67 -2.61 10.52 2.61
N ILE A 68 -3.18 9.41 2.13
CA ILE A 68 -3.78 8.36 3.00
C ILE A 68 -2.71 7.72 3.87
N ALA A 69 -1.54 7.39 3.29
CA ALA A 69 -0.43 6.85 4.07
C ALA A 69 0.02 7.84 5.17
N GLU A 70 0.15 9.12 4.83
CA GLU A 70 0.49 10.16 5.80
C GLU A 70 -0.57 10.27 6.91
N ALA A 71 -1.86 10.24 6.58
CA ALA A 71 -2.92 10.29 7.57
C ALA A 71 -2.86 9.09 8.54
N ILE A 72 -2.64 7.88 8.04
CA ILE A 72 -2.53 6.67 8.86
C ILE A 72 -1.30 6.73 9.77
N VAL A 73 -0.15 7.14 9.22
CA VAL A 73 1.10 7.23 10.00
C VAL A 73 0.97 8.33 11.04
N HIS A 74 0.31 9.45 10.73
CA HIS A 74 0.05 10.52 11.69
C HIS A 74 -0.90 10.08 12.79
N GLU A 75 -1.96 9.36 12.48
CA GLU A 75 -2.87 8.76 13.46
C GLU A 75 -2.17 7.72 14.36
N TYR A 76 -1.09 7.10 13.88
CA TYR A 76 -0.30 6.15 14.66
C TYR A 76 0.75 6.83 15.56
N TYR A 77 1.55 7.75 15.02
CA TYR A 77 2.65 8.41 15.73
C TYR A 77 2.22 9.69 16.46
N GLY A 78 1.06 10.26 16.12
CA GLY A 78 0.64 11.57 16.58
C GLY A 78 1.53 12.71 16.06
N GLY A 79 1.52 13.83 16.80
CA GLY A 79 2.35 14.99 16.52
C GLY A 79 1.76 15.90 15.44
N GLU A 80 2.62 16.48 14.60
CA GLU A 80 2.23 17.43 13.56
C GLU A 80 2.56 16.90 12.17
N ARG A 81 1.74 17.25 11.17
CA ARG A 81 2.04 16.99 9.76
C ARG A 81 2.79 18.18 9.17
N GLY A 82 3.81 17.89 8.34
CA GLY A 82 4.56 18.89 7.60
C GLY A 82 3.66 19.72 6.68
N GLY A 83 4.01 20.99 6.50
CA GLY A 83 3.35 21.86 5.53
C GLY A 83 3.82 21.60 4.10
N PHE A 84 3.13 22.16 3.11
CA PHE A 84 3.49 22.01 1.69
C PHE A 84 4.90 22.51 1.31
N SER A 85 5.48 23.39 2.12
CA SER A 85 6.84 23.93 1.96
C SER A 85 7.89 23.21 2.81
N GLN A 86 7.49 22.23 3.63
CA GLN A 86 8.40 21.49 4.47
C GLN A 86 9.10 20.42 3.64
N ALA A 87 10.42 20.57 3.50
CA ALA A 87 11.26 19.56 2.86
C ALA A 87 11.70 18.51 3.90
N GLY A 88 11.94 17.28 3.44
CA GLY A 88 12.58 16.23 4.24
C GLY A 88 11.65 15.27 4.98
N TRP A 89 10.50 15.73 5.47
CA TRP A 89 9.63 14.92 6.31
C TRP A 89 8.16 15.31 6.18
N ASP A 90 7.28 14.34 6.44
CA ASP A 90 5.83 14.49 6.34
C ASP A 90 5.15 14.55 7.72
N ILE A 91 5.75 13.95 8.75
CA ILE A 91 5.26 13.99 10.14
C ILE A 91 6.41 14.28 11.11
N ARG A 92 6.18 15.11 12.11
CA ARG A 92 7.05 15.22 13.30
C ARG A 92 6.31 14.66 14.51
N SER A 93 6.82 13.58 15.09
CA SER A 93 6.21 12.92 16.24
C SER A 93 6.33 13.78 17.52
N PRO A 94 5.55 13.49 18.58
CA PRO A 94 5.66 14.18 19.87
C PRO A 94 7.07 14.10 20.49
N GLU A 95 7.81 13.04 20.20
CA GLU A 95 9.20 12.83 20.63
C GLU A 95 10.21 13.60 19.77
N GLY A 96 9.75 14.33 18.75
CA GLY A 96 10.57 15.16 17.87
C GLY A 96 11.15 14.43 16.65
N HIS A 97 10.78 13.17 16.43
CA HIS A 97 11.26 12.43 15.26
C HIS A 97 10.62 12.94 13.97
N ARG A 98 11.42 13.20 12.95
CA ARG A 98 11.01 13.55 11.59
C ARG A 98 10.82 12.28 10.77
N ILE A 99 9.61 12.08 10.30
CA ILE A 99 9.18 10.86 9.61
C ILE A 99 8.88 11.22 8.16
N GLN A 100 9.56 10.58 7.23
CA GLN A 100 9.16 10.59 5.82
C GLN A 100 8.24 9.39 5.55
N VAL A 101 7.09 9.63 4.95
CA VAL A 101 6.08 8.64 4.61
C VAL A 101 6.10 8.37 3.11
N LYS A 102 5.94 7.09 2.74
CA LYS A 102 5.74 6.68 1.35
C LYS A 102 4.62 5.66 1.26
N GLY A 103 3.64 5.93 0.41
CA GLY A 103 2.56 5.00 0.11
C GLY A 103 2.81 4.19 -1.18
N MET A 104 2.40 2.93 -1.19
CA MET A 104 2.32 2.09 -2.39
C MET A 104 0.98 1.35 -2.44
N ARG A 105 0.29 1.40 -3.58
CA ARG A 105 -0.91 0.59 -3.82
C ARG A 105 -0.56 -0.55 -4.77
N LEU A 106 -0.80 -1.79 -4.35
CA LEU A 106 -0.62 -2.97 -5.17
C LEU A 106 -1.94 -3.35 -5.83
N THR A 107 -1.95 -3.34 -7.16
CA THR A 107 -3.02 -3.87 -8.01
C THR A 107 -2.54 -5.12 -8.74
N PRO A 108 -3.45 -5.97 -9.26
CA PRO A 108 -3.09 -7.13 -10.08
C PRO A 108 -2.17 -6.79 -11.27
N THR A 109 -2.24 -5.55 -11.77
CA THR A 109 -1.44 -5.05 -12.89
C THR A 109 -0.19 -4.27 -12.46
N THR A 110 0.07 -4.13 -11.17
CA THR A 110 1.21 -3.34 -10.66
C THR A 110 2.53 -4.05 -11.00
N LYS A 111 3.23 -3.52 -12.01
CA LYS A 111 4.51 -4.06 -12.50
C LYS A 111 5.72 -3.60 -11.69
N SER A 112 5.63 -2.42 -11.06
CA SER A 112 6.74 -1.80 -10.33
C SER A 112 6.58 -1.98 -8.82
N ARG A 113 7.70 -2.07 -8.10
CA ARG A 113 7.77 -1.98 -6.64
C ARG A 113 8.53 -0.73 -6.18
N ASN A 114 8.68 0.24 -7.07
CA ASN A 114 9.38 1.49 -6.78
C ASN A 114 8.41 2.52 -6.21
N LEU A 115 8.85 3.19 -5.15
CA LEU A 115 8.16 4.32 -4.55
C LEU A 115 8.48 5.63 -5.28
N SER A 116 7.73 6.69 -4.94
CA SER A 116 8.10 8.03 -5.35
C SER A 116 9.46 8.43 -4.74
N PRO A 117 10.29 9.23 -5.44
CA PRO A 117 11.62 9.57 -4.95
C PRO A 117 11.60 10.32 -3.61
N ILE A 118 12.58 10.02 -2.76
CA ILE A 118 12.95 10.81 -1.59
C ILE A 118 14.06 11.76 -2.04
N ARG A 119 13.82 13.07 -2.00
CA ARG A 119 14.71 14.09 -2.58
C ARG A 119 15.53 14.87 -1.56
N ASP A 120 15.20 14.72 -0.30
CA ASP A 120 15.84 15.37 0.82
C ASP A 120 16.22 14.28 1.85
N SER A 121 17.21 14.53 2.69
CA SER A 121 17.71 13.60 3.71
C SER A 121 17.38 14.06 5.15
N ASP A 122 16.57 15.11 5.31
CA ASP A 122 16.17 15.69 6.59
C ASP A 122 15.01 14.92 7.25
N TYR A 123 15.23 13.64 7.50
CA TYR A 123 14.35 12.75 8.25
C TYR A 123 15.15 11.78 9.12
N ASP A 124 14.52 11.25 10.17
CA ASP A 124 15.15 10.29 11.06
C ASP A 124 14.83 8.85 10.63
N PHE A 125 13.62 8.60 10.14
CA PHE A 125 13.22 7.33 9.55
C PHE A 125 12.14 7.48 8.48
N VAL A 126 12.02 6.43 7.65
CA VAL A 126 10.98 6.30 6.63
C VAL A 126 9.95 5.27 7.10
N VAL A 127 8.67 5.58 6.91
CA VAL A 127 7.57 4.61 7.00
C VAL A 127 6.97 4.40 5.61
N VAL A 128 7.02 3.15 5.14
CA VAL A 128 6.39 2.72 3.88
C VAL A 128 5.08 2.05 4.21
N VAL A 129 3.96 2.59 3.73
CA VAL A 129 2.64 1.98 3.87
C VAL A 129 2.24 1.30 2.56
N ILE A 130 1.93 0.01 2.62
CA ILE A 130 1.58 -0.79 1.46
C ILE A 130 0.11 -1.16 1.57
N PHE A 131 -0.62 -0.83 0.53
CA PHE A 131 -2.05 -1.09 0.40
C PHE A 131 -2.32 -2.18 -0.64
N ASN A 132 -3.41 -2.93 -0.46
CA ASN A 132 -4.03 -3.67 -1.55
C ASN A 132 -4.81 -2.71 -2.49
N GLU A 133 -5.47 -3.28 -3.50
CA GLU A 133 -6.21 -2.49 -4.46
C GLU A 133 -7.38 -1.72 -3.83
N ASP A 134 -7.92 -2.17 -2.71
CA ASP A 134 -9.04 -1.54 -2.01
C ASP A 134 -8.60 -0.58 -0.89
N PHE A 135 -7.33 -0.17 -0.88
CA PHE A 135 -6.75 0.72 0.14
C PHE A 135 -6.71 0.13 1.56
N HIS A 136 -6.89 -1.18 1.74
CA HIS A 136 -6.59 -1.83 3.01
C HIS A 136 -5.07 -1.90 3.20
N VAL A 137 -4.61 -1.52 4.40
CA VAL A 137 -3.20 -1.71 4.78
C VAL A 137 -2.90 -3.21 4.84
N ILE A 138 -1.95 -3.66 4.03
CA ILE A 138 -1.49 -5.06 4.04
C ILE A 138 -0.15 -5.23 4.75
N GLU A 139 0.68 -4.20 4.75
CA GLU A 139 2.02 -4.22 5.36
C GLU A 139 2.50 -2.78 5.54
N ALA A 140 3.21 -2.50 6.63
CA ALA A 140 3.96 -1.26 6.78
C ALA A 140 5.38 -1.55 7.25
N LEU A 141 6.35 -0.86 6.64
CA LEU A 141 7.77 -1.05 6.89
C LEU A 141 8.37 0.25 7.44
N ARG A 142 9.12 0.16 8.53
CA ARG A 142 9.90 1.25 9.10
C ARG A 142 11.38 0.99 8.90
N MET A 143 12.11 2.03 8.49
CA MET A 143 13.55 1.97 8.24
C MET A 143 14.22 3.25 8.70
N SER A 144 15.35 3.13 9.42
CA SER A 144 16.17 4.29 9.76
C SER A 144 16.70 4.99 8.50
N ARG A 145 17.02 6.28 8.60
CA ARG A 145 17.71 7.00 7.51
C ARG A 145 18.98 6.28 7.06
N ASN A 146 19.80 5.79 7.99
CA ASN A 146 21.03 5.06 7.66
C ASN A 146 20.73 3.83 6.80
N THR A 147 19.75 3.01 7.21
CA THR A 147 19.31 1.85 6.43
C THR A 147 18.83 2.24 5.03
N VAL A 148 18.04 3.30 4.91
CA VAL A 148 17.55 3.76 3.60
C VAL A 148 18.70 4.22 2.71
N GLU A 149 19.62 5.02 3.24
CA GLU A 149 20.72 5.57 2.45
C GLU A 149 21.79 4.55 2.07
N GLU A 150 22.01 3.54 2.92
CA GLU A 150 22.89 2.39 2.61
C GLU A 150 22.30 1.49 1.53
N GLN A 151 20.99 1.21 1.58
CA GLN A 151 20.34 0.29 0.64
C GLN A 151 19.99 0.95 -0.71
N PHE A 152 19.77 2.27 -0.74
CA PHE A 152 19.29 2.98 -1.92
C PHE A 152 20.16 4.19 -2.26
N SER A 153 21.04 4.03 -3.25
CA SER A 153 21.89 5.12 -3.73
C SER A 153 21.09 6.26 -4.37
N HIS A 154 21.58 7.48 -4.18
CA HIS A 154 21.03 8.67 -4.84
C HIS A 154 21.18 8.57 -6.37
N ARG A 155 20.11 8.93 -7.10
CA ARG A 155 20.05 8.89 -8.56
C ARG A 155 19.89 10.30 -9.12
N ALA A 156 20.89 10.77 -9.86
CA ALA A 156 20.91 12.12 -10.43
C ALA A 156 19.68 12.42 -11.30
N TYR A 157 19.23 11.46 -12.11
CA TYR A 157 18.09 11.63 -13.03
C TYR A 157 16.77 12.01 -12.33
N VAL A 158 16.52 11.53 -11.11
CA VAL A 158 15.31 11.85 -10.34
C VAL A 158 15.57 12.84 -9.20
N ASN A 159 16.83 13.29 -9.07
CA ASN A 159 17.35 14.06 -7.95
C ASN A 159 16.88 13.51 -6.59
N GLY A 160 17.09 12.21 -6.38
CA GLY A 160 16.64 11.55 -5.16
C GLY A 160 16.95 10.06 -5.12
N ARG A 161 16.48 9.42 -4.05
CA ARG A 161 16.57 7.97 -3.81
C ARG A 161 15.22 7.33 -4.09
N ILE A 162 15.22 6.17 -4.74
CA ILE A 162 14.01 5.39 -5.01
C ILE A 162 14.10 4.11 -4.21
N ILE A 163 13.23 3.97 -3.21
CA ILE A 163 13.07 2.72 -2.47
C ILE A 163 12.32 1.73 -3.37
N SER A 164 12.88 0.54 -3.51
CA SER A 164 12.27 -0.60 -4.21
C SER A 164 11.88 -1.66 -3.19
N VAL A 165 10.57 -1.91 -3.03
CA VAL A 165 10.04 -2.83 -2.01
C VAL A 165 10.11 -4.28 -2.49
N THR A 166 11.30 -4.86 -2.42
CA THR A 166 11.61 -6.23 -2.84
C THR A 166 11.43 -7.23 -1.68
N ALA A 167 11.53 -8.54 -1.97
CA ALA A 167 11.60 -9.57 -0.92
C ALA A 167 12.87 -9.42 -0.07
N ALA A 168 14.00 -9.06 -0.69
CA ALA A 168 15.26 -8.84 0.00
C ALA A 168 15.19 -7.66 0.99
N LEU A 169 14.52 -6.56 0.60
CA LEU A 169 14.29 -5.44 1.52
C LEU A 169 13.51 -5.90 2.76
N ARG A 170 12.43 -6.67 2.58
CA ARG A 170 11.60 -7.16 3.71
C ARG A 170 12.37 -8.04 4.69
N GLN A 171 13.41 -8.72 4.23
CA GLN A 171 14.23 -9.61 5.04
C GLN A 171 15.46 -8.89 5.64
N HIS A 172 15.68 -7.63 5.28
CA HIS A 172 16.84 -6.89 5.74
C HIS A 172 16.69 -6.54 7.23
N PRO A 173 17.73 -6.75 8.07
CA PRO A 173 17.63 -6.62 9.53
C PRO A 173 17.34 -5.19 10.02
N GLY A 174 17.64 -4.17 9.20
CA GLY A 174 17.29 -2.78 9.46
C GLY A 174 15.85 -2.39 9.11
N VAL A 175 15.01 -3.35 8.72
CA VAL A 175 13.60 -3.14 8.37
C VAL A 175 12.71 -3.73 9.45
N GLU A 176 11.84 -2.90 10.00
CA GLU A 176 10.86 -3.28 11.02
C GLU A 176 9.45 -3.28 10.41
N ILE A 177 8.63 -4.29 10.76
CA ILE A 177 7.21 -4.30 10.41
C ILE A 177 6.46 -3.53 11.50
N VAL A 178 5.67 -2.54 11.09
CA VAL A 178 4.83 -1.74 11.99
C VAL A 178 3.37 -2.09 11.77
N ASP A 179 2.64 -2.39 12.85
CA ASP A 179 1.20 -2.62 12.75
C ASP A 179 0.42 -1.30 12.73
N LEU A 180 0.02 -0.88 11.53
CA LEU A 180 -0.78 0.33 11.31
C LEU A 180 -2.29 0.04 11.19
N VAL A 181 -2.73 -1.21 11.28
CA VAL A 181 -4.15 -1.59 11.11
C VAL A 181 -5.06 -0.89 12.13
N PRO A 182 -4.70 -0.78 13.43
CA PRO A 182 -5.53 -0.03 14.38
C PRO A 182 -5.70 1.45 14.03
N ALA A 183 -4.64 2.11 13.55
CA ALA A 183 -4.69 3.51 13.12
C ALA A 183 -5.55 3.67 11.87
N TYR A 184 -5.41 2.75 10.89
CA TYR A 184 -6.26 2.70 9.72
C TYR A 184 -7.75 2.64 10.09
N HIS A 185 -8.15 1.78 11.03
CA HIS A 185 -9.56 1.68 11.45
C HIS A 185 -10.10 2.94 12.14
N ARG A 186 -9.27 3.67 12.91
CA ARG A 186 -9.69 4.91 13.56
C ARG A 186 -9.98 6.04 12.57
N LEU A 187 -9.31 6.06 11.41
CA LEU A 187 -9.65 7.02 10.34
C LEU A 187 -11.03 6.79 9.71
N HIS A 188 -11.63 5.62 9.90
CA HIS A 188 -12.93 5.25 9.34
C HIS A 188 -14.09 5.39 10.35
N SER A 189 -13.78 5.79 11.59
CA SER A 189 -14.74 5.95 12.70
C SER A 189 -15.20 7.39 12.80
#